data_AF-A0A6B8QX01-F1
#
_entry.id   AF-A0A6B8QX01-F1
#
_cell.length_a   1.000
_cell.length_b   1.000
_cell.length_c   1.000
_cell.angle_alpha   90.00
_cell.angle_beta   90.00
_cell.angle_gamma   90.00
#
_symmetry.space_group_name_H-M   'P 1'
#
loop_
_entity.id
_entity.type
_entity.pdbx_description
1 polymer ?
#
loop_
_entity_poly.entity_id
_entity_poly.type
_entity_poly.pdbx_seq_one_letter_code
_entity_poly.pdbx_strand_id
1 'polypeptide(L)'
;MKRTYFVVYEVGGVTRNAVVDIDAMTLPRQIPDALRQAVHPDRPGDPSDGMPARRAMDCLLLNFIELAPADFVSHAEQNAASPRQHE
;
A
#
# COMPACT_ATOMS: atom_id res chain seq x y z
N MET A 1 0.74 -1.12 -15.43
CA MET A 1 0.95 -2.15 -14.38
C MET A 1 0.66 -1.50 -13.04
N LYS A 2 0.18 -2.26 -12.05
CA LYS A 2 -0.12 -1.73 -10.71
C LYS A 2 0.76 -2.41 -9.68
N ARG A 3 1.09 -1.68 -8.62
CA ARG A 3 1.75 -2.21 -7.42
C ARG A 3 0.76 -2.13 -6.28
N THR A 4 0.59 -3.24 -5.56
CA THR A 4 -0.38 -3.35 -4.48
C THR A 4 0.32 -3.16 -3.14
N TYR A 5 -0.28 -2.38 -2.25
CA TYR A 5 0.26 -2.08 -0.94
C TYR A 5 -0.77 -2.35 0.15
N PHE A 6 -0.32 -2.92 1.26
CA PHE A 6 -1.04 -2.84 2.52
C PHE A 6 -0.59 -1.58 3.26
N VAL A 7 -1.54 -0.76 3.68
CA VAL A 7 -1.29 0.57 4.25
C VAL A 7 -1.98 0.68 5.60
N VAL A 8 -1.26 1.20 6.59
CA VAL A 8 -1.80 1.61 7.89
C VAL A 8 -1.71 3.13 7.98
N TYR A 9 -2.84 3.78 8.25
CA TYR A 9 -2.97 5.22 8.21
C TYR A 9 -3.92 5.74 9.29
N GLU A 10 -3.84 7.02 9.60
CA GLU A 10 -4.74 7.71 10.52
C GLU A 10 -5.43 8.86 9.80
N VAL A 11 -6.76 8.97 9.96
CA VAL A 11 -7.57 10.10 9.51
C VAL A 11 -8.54 10.46 10.63
N GLY A 12 -8.56 11.73 11.03
CA GLY A 12 -9.44 12.21 12.11
C GLY A 12 -9.19 11.57 13.47
N GLY A 13 -7.94 11.17 13.76
CA GLY A 13 -7.56 10.50 15.01
C GLY A 13 -7.96 9.02 15.09
N VAL A 14 -8.40 8.43 13.97
CA VAL A 14 -8.78 7.01 13.90
C VAL A 14 -7.79 6.27 13.01
N THR A 15 -7.12 5.27 13.59
CA THR A 15 -6.26 4.35 12.85
C THR A 15 -7.08 3.39 11.99
N ARG A 16 -6.69 3.25 10.74
CA ARG A 16 -7.31 2.39 9.73
C ARG A 16 -6.25 1.63 8.95
N ASN A 17 -6.69 0.60 8.24
CA ASN A 17 -5.86 -0.09 7.27
C ASN A 17 -6.62 -0.31 5.96
N ALA A 18 -5.88 -0.43 4.86
CA ALA A 18 -6.44 -0.68 3.54
C ALA A 18 -5.41 -1.40 2.66
N VAL A 19 -5.91 -2.12 1.66
CA VAL A 19 -5.11 -2.58 0.52
C VAL A 19 -5.41 -1.67 -0.65
N VAL A 20 -4.38 -1.03 -1.20
CA VAL A 20 -4.51 -0.07 -2.29
C VAL A 20 -3.56 -0.39 -3.44
N ASP A 21 -4.01 -0.11 -4.65
CA ASP A 21 -3.17 -0.18 -5.83
C ASP A 21 -2.71 1.22 -6.23
N ILE A 22 -1.43 1.38 -6.51
CA ILE A 22 -0.87 2.57 -7.16
C ILE A 22 -0.22 2.20 -8.50
N ASP A 23 0.05 3.20 -9.33
CA ASP A 23 0.71 2.99 -10.61
C ASP A 23 2.12 2.42 -10.40
N ALA A 24 2.49 1.38 -11.15
CA ALA A 24 3.84 0.83 -11.12
C ALA A 24 4.90 1.84 -11.59
N MET A 25 4.49 2.86 -12.36
CA MET A 25 5.36 3.95 -12.81
C MET A 25 5.58 5.03 -11.74
N THR A 26 4.88 4.97 -10.60
CA THR A 26 5.09 5.91 -9.49
C THR A 26 6.53 5.80 -8.96
N LEU A 27 7.24 6.91 -8.97
CA LEU A 27 8.63 6.95 -8.50
C LEU A 27 8.69 6.66 -7.00
N PRO A 28 9.76 6.03 -6.47
CA PRO A 28 9.86 5.69 -5.06
C PRO A 28 9.58 6.85 -4.10
N ARG A 29 10.07 8.05 -4.43
CA ARG A 29 9.86 9.27 -3.64
C ARG A 29 8.40 9.76 -3.61
N GLN A 30 7.58 9.33 -4.56
CA GLN A 30 6.17 9.71 -4.70
C GLN A 30 5.22 8.67 -4.09
N ILE A 31 5.73 7.50 -3.69
CA ILE A 31 4.92 6.41 -3.12
C ILE A 31 4.13 6.89 -1.89
N PRO A 32 4.72 7.55 -0.88
CA PRO A 32 3.95 7.95 0.30
C PRO A 32 2.76 8.86 -0.03
N ASP A 33 2.93 9.79 -0.96
CA ASP A 33 1.86 10.70 -1.38
C ASP A 33 0.78 9.98 -2.19
N ALA A 34 1.17 9.07 -3.09
CA ALA A 34 0.23 8.24 -3.83
C ALA A 34 -0.61 7.35 -2.90
N LEU A 35 0.02 6.77 -1.87
CA LEU A 35 -0.68 5.95 -0.87
C LEU A 35 -1.65 6.79 -0.03
N ARG A 36 -1.26 7.99 0.41
CA ARG A 36 -2.17 8.92 1.11
C ARG A 36 -3.38 9.26 0.25
N GLN A 37 -3.17 9.58 -1.03
CA GLN A 37 -4.26 9.87 -1.97
C GLN A 37 -5.19 8.67 -2.20
N ALA A 38 -4.64 7.45 -2.18
CA ALA A 38 -5.42 6.24 -2.41
C ALA A 38 -6.28 5.84 -1.19
N VAL A 39 -5.82 6.11 0.04
CA VAL A 39 -6.53 5.74 1.28
C VAL A 39 -7.43 6.85 1.82
N HIS A 40 -7.21 8.10 1.42
CA HIS A 40 -8.04 9.20 1.88
C HIS A 40 -9.48 9.07 1.31
N PRO A 41 -10.52 9.15 2.15
CA PRO A 41 -11.92 8.89 1.74
C PRO A 41 -12.46 9.89 0.71
N ASP A 42 -11.90 11.11 0.68
CA ASP A 42 -12.28 12.12 -0.31
C ASP A 42 -11.25 12.17 -1.44
N ARG A 43 -11.75 11.88 -2.65
CA ARG A 43 -11.12 11.86 -3.98
C ARG A 43 -10.19 13.06 -4.26
N PRO A 44 -9.34 12.99 -5.33
CA PRO A 44 -8.30 13.97 -5.61
C PRO A 44 -8.88 15.38 -5.56
N GLY A 45 -8.23 16.27 -4.82
CA GLY A 45 -8.73 17.62 -4.58
C GLY A 45 -9.24 18.24 -5.88
N ASP A 46 -10.54 18.54 -5.92
CA ASP A 46 -11.15 19.19 -7.06
C ASP A 46 -10.60 20.63 -7.14
N PRO A 47 -9.78 20.97 -8.16
CA PRO A 47 -9.25 22.31 -8.29
C PRO A 47 -10.36 23.36 -8.53
N SER A 48 -11.59 22.93 -8.86
CA SER A 48 -12.73 23.81 -9.11
C SER A 48 -13.29 24.49 -7.84
N ASP A 49 -12.97 23.99 -6.65
CA ASP A 49 -13.49 24.54 -5.39
C ASP A 49 -12.68 25.73 -4.83
N GLY A 50 -11.54 26.09 -5.45
CA GLY A 50 -10.68 27.18 -4.97
C GLY A 50 -10.06 26.95 -3.58
N MET A 51 -10.28 25.77 -2.99
CA MET A 51 -9.72 25.36 -1.71
C MET A 51 -8.39 24.66 -1.95
N PRO A 52 -7.29 25.08 -1.30
CA PRO A 52 -6.01 24.40 -1.44
C PRO A 52 -6.13 22.94 -0.99
N ALA A 53 -5.35 22.05 -1.61
CA ALA A 53 -5.29 20.60 -1.35
C ALA A 53 -4.74 20.22 0.06
N ARG A 54 -5.14 20.97 1.10
CA ARG A 54 -4.82 20.76 2.51
C ARG A 54 -5.38 19.44 3.07
N ARG A 55 -6.23 18.74 2.32
CA ARG A 55 -6.97 17.53 2.70
C ARG A 55 -6.15 16.23 2.65
N ALA A 56 -4.85 16.31 2.36
CA ALA A 56 -3.92 15.20 2.51
C ALA A 56 -3.05 15.33 3.78
N MET A 57 -3.10 16.48 4.47
CA MET A 57 -2.32 16.72 5.69
C MET A 57 -2.92 16.05 6.93
N ASP A 58 -4.21 15.77 6.93
CA ASP A 58 -4.93 15.03 7.98
C ASP A 58 -4.83 13.50 7.83
N CYS A 59 -4.26 13.02 6.72
CA CYS A 59 -3.95 11.62 6.49
C CYS A 59 -2.50 11.30 6.86
N LEU A 60 -2.28 10.82 8.08
CA LEU A 60 -0.97 10.38 8.51
C LEU A 60 -0.72 8.93 8.05
N LEU A 61 0.31 8.73 7.22
CA LEU A 61 0.77 7.40 6.83
C LEU A 61 1.65 6.84 7.95
N LEU A 62 1.20 5.78 8.63
CA LEU A 62 1.91 5.17 9.76
C LEU A 62 2.87 4.09 9.29
N ASN A 63 2.42 3.23 8.36
CA ASN A 63 3.25 2.20 7.77
C ASN A 63 2.66 1.73 6.42
N PHE A 64 3.50 1.15 5.56
CA PHE A 64 3.06 0.46 4.36
C PHE A 64 4.04 -0.65 3.96
N ILE A 65 3.51 -1.70 3.33
CA ILE A 65 4.30 -2.76 2.71
C ILE A 65 3.80 -3.03 1.30
N GLU A 66 4.71 -3.25 0.37
CA GLU A 66 4.37 -3.72 -0.97
C GLU A 66 4.02 -5.21 -0.90
N LEU A 67 2.91 -5.59 -1.50
CA LEU A 67 2.47 -6.97 -1.61
C LEU A 67 2.97 -7.53 -2.93
N ALA A 68 3.77 -8.60 -2.87
CA ALA A 68 4.16 -9.33 -4.07
C ALA A 68 2.92 -9.97 -4.73
N PRO A 69 2.89 -10.09 -6.06
CA PRO A 69 1.90 -10.92 -6.73
C PRO A 69 1.89 -12.33 -6.13
N ALA A 70 0.71 -12.93 -5.96
CA ALA A 70 0.54 -14.25 -5.36
C ALA A 70 1.39 -15.35 -6.05
N ASP A 71 1.82 -15.11 -7.29
CA ASP A 71 2.67 -16.00 -8.09
C ASP A 71 4.08 -16.23 -7.50
N PHE A 72 4.51 -15.46 -6.50
CA PHE A 72 5.82 -15.63 -5.85
C PHE A 72 5.83 -16.63 -4.67
N VAL A 73 4.68 -17.10 -4.19
CA VAL A 73 4.60 -17.95 -2.97
C VAL A 73 4.63 -19.46 -3.28
N SER A 74 5.08 -19.88 -4.48
CA SER A 74 5.13 -21.31 -4.84
C SER A 74 6.49 -22.00 -4.63
N HIS A 75 7.53 -21.31 -4.14
CA HIS A 75 8.88 -21.92 -4.03
C HIS A 75 9.48 -22.05 -2.63
N ALA A 76 8.84 -21.52 -1.58
CA ALA A 76 9.39 -21.59 -0.22
C ALA A 76 8.98 -22.85 0.57
N GLU A 77 7.85 -23.49 0.26
CA GLU A 77 7.34 -24.62 1.07
C GLU A 77 7.77 -26.02 0.60
N GLN A 78 8.35 -26.18 -0.60
CA GLN A 78 8.70 -27.51 -1.11
C GLN A 78 10.06 -28.07 -0.62
N ASN A 79 10.89 -27.27 0.05
CA ASN A 79 12.24 -27.72 0.48
C ASN A 79 12.32 -28.19 1.94
N ALA A 80 11.23 -28.13 2.70
CA ALA A 80 11.19 -28.57 4.10
C ALA A 80 10.65 -30.00 4.30
N ALA A 81 10.13 -30.64 3.25
CA ALA A 81 9.50 -31.96 3.33
C ALA A 81 10.25 -33.02 2.52
N SER A 82 11.54 -33.24 2.82
CA SER A 82 12.24 -34.46 2.39
C SER A 82 12.88 -35.14 3.61
N PRO A 83 12.18 -36.07 4.28
CA PRO A 83 12.82 -36.91 5.29
C PRO A 83 13.76 -37.87 4.56
N ARG A 84 15.08 -37.61 4.61
CA ARG A 84 16.06 -38.63 4.26
C ARG A 84 16.06 -39.67 5.38
N GLN A 85 15.23 -40.70 5.19
CA GLN A 85 15.52 -42.02 5.72
C GLN A 85 16.85 -42.49 5.12
N HIS A 86 17.78 -42.92 5.97
CA HIS A 86 18.79 -43.98 5.78
C HIS A 86 19.53 -44.04 7.13
N GLU A 87 19.25 -45.04 7.96
CA GLU A 87 19.81 -46.42 7.95
C GLU A 87 21.20 -46.46 8.62
#